data_AF-A0A965HHT9-F1
#
_entry.id   AF-A0A965HHT9-F1
#
_cell.length_a   1.000
_cell.length_b   1.000
_cell.length_c   1.000
_cell.angle_alpha   90.00
_cell.angle_beta   90.00
_cell.angle_gamma   90.00
#
_symmetry.space_group_name_H-M   'P 1'
#
loop_
_entity.id
_entity.type
_entity.pdbx_description
1 polymer ?
#
loop_
_entity_poly.entity_id
_entity_poly.type
_entity_poly.pdbx_seq_one_letter_code
_entity_poly.pdbx_strand_id
1 'polypeptide(L)'
;MTDAIQVQILGLMPAANGMAVFLGNETKTFSIHVDHGVGTSIALLLKGEKRERPLTHDLIHLILQGFSITVDRVIVNDLRNDTYFARLTLRQV
;
A
#
# COMPACT_ATOMS: atom_id res chain seq x y z
N MET A 1 17.74 15.13 -4.57
CA MET A 1 16.65 14.46 -3.84
C MET A 1 15.38 14.81 -4.57
N THR A 2 14.77 13.85 -5.27
CA THR A 2 13.50 14.11 -5.94
C THR A 2 12.43 14.20 -4.86
N ASP A 3 11.73 15.34 -4.76
CA ASP A 3 10.60 15.48 -3.84
C ASP A 3 9.55 14.43 -4.18
N ALA A 4 9.26 13.56 -3.23
CA ALA A 4 8.20 12.58 -3.37
C ALA A 4 6.84 13.31 -3.27
N ILE A 5 5.96 13.07 -4.23
CA ILE A 5 4.62 13.66 -4.22
C ILE A 5 3.71 12.79 -3.35
N GLN A 6 3.07 13.40 -2.35
CA GLN A 6 2.11 12.70 -1.52
C GLN A 6 0.84 12.38 -2.33
N VAL A 7 0.36 11.14 -2.17
CA VAL A 7 -0.87 10.64 -2.77
C VAL A 7 -1.71 9.93 -1.72
N GLN A 8 -3.00 9.80 -2.01
CA GLN A 8 -3.97 9.09 -1.19
C GLN A 8 -4.64 7.98 -2.00
N ILE A 9 -5.17 6.98 -1.30
CA ILE A 9 -6.07 6.01 -1.93
C ILE A 9 -7.41 6.69 -2.14
N LEU A 10 -7.76 6.90 -3.41
CA LEU A 10 -9.02 7.53 -3.82
C LEU A 10 -10.16 6.50 -3.88
N GLY A 11 -9.84 5.23 -4.13
CA GLY A 11 -10.82 4.15 -4.18
C GLY A 11 -10.28 2.84 -4.70
N LEU A 12 -11.11 1.80 -4.61
CA LEU A 12 -10.86 0.48 -5.16
C LEU A 12 -12.04 0.07 -6.04
N MET A 13 -11.76 -0.52 -7.20
CA MET A 13 -12.78 -1.07 -8.08
C MET A 13 -12.41 -2.50 -8.51
N PRO A 14 -13.37 -3.44 -8.59
CA PRO A 14 -13.14 -4.73 -9.22
C PRO A 14 -12.65 -4.55 -10.67
N ALA A 15 -11.66 -5.33 -11.06
CA ALA A 15 -11.12 -5.38 -12.41
C ALA A 15 -11.15 -6.83 -12.93
N ALA A 16 -10.95 -7.03 -14.24
CA ALA A 16 -11.09 -8.35 -14.88
C ALA A 16 -10.30 -9.47 -14.18
N ASN A 17 -9.09 -9.17 -13.68
CA ASN A 17 -8.19 -10.14 -13.05
C ASN A 17 -7.77 -9.74 -11.62
N GLY A 18 -8.60 -9.00 -10.88
CA GLY A 18 -8.25 -8.54 -9.53
C GLY A 18 -8.98 -7.29 -9.10
N MET A 19 -8.21 -6.33 -8.57
CA MET A 19 -8.71 -5.01 -8.20
C MET A 19 -7.80 -3.92 -8.73
N ALA A 20 -8.42 -2.82 -9.16
CA ALA A 20 -7.75 -1.57 -9.45
C ALA A 20 -7.76 -0.69 -8.19
N VAL A 21 -6.58 -0.29 -7.73
CA VAL A 21 -6.39 0.67 -6.63
C VAL A 21 -6.05 2.03 -7.22
N PHE A 22 -6.91 3.01 -6.98
CA PHE A 22 -6.71 4.37 -7.47
C PHE A 22 -5.91 5.17 -6.44
N LEU A 23 -4.73 5.63 -6.85
CA LEU A 23 -3.83 6.47 -6.06
C LEU A 23 -3.72 7.84 -6.71
N GLY A 24 -3.88 8.92 -5.96
CA GLY A 24 -3.77 10.24 -6.55
C GLY A 24 -3.82 11.38 -5.57
N ASN A 25 -3.79 12.57 -6.13
CA ASN A 25 -4.04 13.85 -5.47
C ASN A 25 -4.97 14.70 -6.36
N GLU A 26 -5.11 15.99 -6.05
CA GLU A 26 -5.97 16.90 -6.81
C GLU A 26 -5.59 17.06 -8.29
N THR A 27 -4.34 16.78 -8.64
CA THR A 27 -3.80 17.04 -9.99
C THR A 27 -3.71 15.80 -10.87
N LYS A 28 -3.52 14.62 -10.26
CA LYS A 28 -3.28 13.38 -11.01
C LYS A 28 -3.71 12.14 -10.24
N THR A 29 -4.30 11.21 -10.98
CA THR A 29 -4.70 9.89 -10.50
C THR A 29 -4.05 8.80 -11.34
N PHE A 30 -3.56 7.76 -10.67
CA PHE A 30 -3.01 6.54 -11.24
C PHE A 30 -3.84 5.35 -10.77
N SER A 31 -3.84 4.28 -11.56
CA SER A 31 -4.39 2.99 -11.18
C SER A 31 -3.27 1.96 -11.10
N ILE A 32 -3.21 1.24 -9.98
CA ILE A 32 -2.36 0.07 -9.79
C ILE A 32 -3.26 -1.15 -9.72
N HIS A 33 -3.06 -2.10 -10.63
CA HIS A 33 -3.79 -3.37 -10.63
C HIS A 33 -3.08 -4.36 -9.70
N VAL A 34 -3.84 -4.94 -8.79
CA VAL A 34 -3.39 -5.95 -7.83
C VAL A 34 -4.33 -7.15 -7.89
N ASP A 35 -3.89 -8.30 -7.38
CA ASP A 35 -4.76 -9.46 -7.24
C ASP A 35 -5.85 -9.23 -6.18
N HIS A 36 -6.85 -10.12 -6.17
CA HIS A 36 -7.98 -10.04 -5.24
C HIS A 36 -7.57 -10.06 -3.77
N GLY A 37 -6.54 -10.83 -3.40
CA GLY A 37 -6.10 -10.96 -2.01
C GLY A 37 -5.48 -9.66 -1.48
N VAL A 38 -4.59 -9.06 -2.27
CA VAL A 38 -4.00 -7.76 -1.95
C VAL A 38 -5.07 -6.67 -1.91
N GLY A 39 -5.93 -6.58 -2.93
CA GLY A 39 -7.01 -5.59 -2.93
C GLY A 39 -7.96 -5.75 -1.74
N THR A 40 -8.26 -6.99 -1.33
CA THR A 40 -9.13 -7.25 -0.18
C THR A 40 -8.48 -6.79 1.10
N SER A 41 -7.19 -7.05 1.27
CA SER A 41 -6.42 -6.59 2.43
C SER A 41 -6.44 -5.07 2.57
N ILE A 42 -6.29 -4.35 1.45
CA ILE A 42 -6.39 -2.88 1.41
C ILE A 42 -7.82 -2.42 1.74
N ALA A 43 -8.85 -3.04 1.14
CA ALA A 43 -10.23 -2.68 1.38
C ALA A 43 -10.64 -2.85 2.85
N LEU A 44 -10.18 -3.91 3.51
CA LEU A 44 -10.44 -4.16 4.94
C LEU A 44 -9.83 -3.06 5.82
N LEU A 45 -8.60 -2.65 5.52
CA LEU A 45 -7.94 -1.56 6.23
C LEU A 45 -8.69 -0.24 6.07
N LEU A 46 -9.13 0.09 4.85
CA LEU A 46 -9.88 1.34 4.58
C LEU A 46 -11.25 1.37 5.26
N LYS A 47 -11.88 0.20 5.46
CA LYS A 47 -13.13 0.09 6.22
C LYS A 47 -12.93 0.15 7.74
N GLY A 48 -11.68 0.09 8.22
CA GLY A 48 -11.37 0.05 9.65
C GLY A 48 -11.85 -1.24 10.34
N GLU A 49 -12.06 -2.33 9.59
CA GLU A 49 -12.53 -3.60 10.14
C GLU A 49 -11.40 -4.28 10.95
N LYS A 50 -11.59 -4.39 12.26
CA LYS A 50 -10.70 -5.21 13.10
C LYS A 50 -11.06 -6.68 12.98
N ARG A 51 -10.04 -7.52 12.81
CA ARG A 51 -10.18 -8.98 12.77
C ARG A 51 -9.84 -9.58 14.13
N GLU A 52 -10.43 -10.74 14.44
CA GLU A 52 -10.19 -11.45 15.71
C GLU A 52 -8.73 -11.90 15.88
N ARG A 53 -8.00 -12.02 14.77
CA ARG A 53 -6.61 -12.50 14.72
C ARG A 53 -5.79 -11.55 13.84
N PRO A 54 -4.51 -11.30 14.17
CA PRO A 54 -3.61 -10.54 13.30
C PRO A 54 -3.52 -11.17 11.91
N LEU A 55 -3.69 -10.36 10.86
CA LEU A 55 -3.44 -10.77 9.48
C LEU A 55 -1.97 -10.54 9.11
N THR A 56 -1.60 -10.87 7.86
CA THR A 56 -0.21 -10.80 7.38
C THR A 56 0.43 -9.43 7.61
N HIS A 57 -0.27 -8.33 7.28
CA HIS A 57 0.27 -6.98 7.45
C HIS A 57 0.37 -6.58 8.94
N ASP A 58 -0.58 -7.02 9.76
CA ASP A 58 -0.53 -6.82 11.22
C ASP A 58 0.67 -7.56 11.82
N LEU A 59 0.89 -8.81 11.42
CA LEU A 59 2.02 -9.62 11.87
C LEU A 59 3.36 -8.99 11.44
N ILE A 60 3.47 -8.50 10.20
CA ILE A 60 4.66 -7.77 9.73
C ILE A 60 4.88 -6.53 10.61
N HIS A 61 3.83 -5.77 10.90
CA HIS A 61 3.92 -4.60 11.78
C HIS A 61 4.42 -4.98 13.19
N LEU A 62 3.88 -6.06 13.78
CA LEU A 62 4.30 -6.57 15.09
C LEU A 62 5.77 -7.03 15.08
N ILE A 63 6.22 -7.68 14.00
CA ILE A 63 7.64 -8.07 13.83
C ILE A 63 8.52 -6.82 13.85
N LEU A 64 8.20 -5.81 13.05
CA LEU A 64 8.96 -4.56 13.00
C LEU A 64 9.00 -3.87 14.37
N GLN A 65 7.85 -3.80 15.06
CA GLN A 65 7.76 -3.25 16.42
C GLN A 65 8.65 -4.00 17.41
N GLY A 66 8.74 -5.34 17.32
CA GLY A 66 9.61 -6.15 18.18
C GLY A 66 11.10 -5.80 18.05
N PHE A 67 11.52 -5.22 16.93
CA PHE A 67 12.89 -4.76 16.69
C PHE A 67 13.06 -3.24 16.85
N SER A 68 12.07 -2.54 17.41
CA SER A 68 12.02 -1.07 17.46
C SER A 68 12.13 -0.41 16.07
N ILE A 69 11.58 -1.05 15.04
CA ILE A 69 11.57 -0.54 13.67
C ILE A 69 10.20 0.08 13.35
N THR A 70 10.24 1.25 12.72
CA THR A 70 9.06 1.97 12.22
C THR A 70 9.11 2.10 10.70
N VAL A 71 7.94 2.16 10.06
CA VAL A 71 7.82 2.50 8.64
C VAL A 71 7.95 4.01 8.50
N ASP A 72 9.01 4.49 7.84
CA ASP A 72 9.24 5.92 7.57
C ASP A 72 8.37 6.40 6.41
N ARG A 73 8.43 5.68 5.28
CA ARG A 73 7.66 5.98 4.07
C ARG A 73 7.64 4.80 3.10
N VAL A 74 6.68 4.84 2.17
CA VAL A 74 6.65 4.01 0.96
C VAL A 74 6.66 4.93 -0.25
N ILE A 75 7.56 4.69 -1.20
CA ILE A 75 7.62 5.46 -2.46
C ILE A 75 7.46 4.50 -3.63
N VAL A 76 6.45 4.72 -4.46
CA VAL A 76 6.37 4.10 -5.80
C VAL A 76 7.26 4.93 -6.73
N ASN A 77 8.34 4.33 -7.23
CA ASN A 77 9.44 5.10 -7.85
C ASN A 77 9.86 4.61 -9.24
N ASP A 78 9.25 3.55 -9.76
CA ASP A 78 9.54 3.04 -11.10
C ASP A 78 8.33 2.29 -11.69
N LEU A 79 8.30 2.18 -13.02
CA LEU A 79 7.33 1.41 -13.79
C LEU A 79 8.08 0.71 -14.93
N ARG A 80 8.08 -0.62 -14.94
CA ARG A 80 8.73 -1.41 -16.00
C ARG A 80 7.80 -2.52 -16.44
N ASN A 81 7.54 -2.61 -17.74
CA ASN A 81 6.67 -3.64 -18.33
C ASN A 81 5.35 -3.77 -17.54
N ASP A 82 4.64 -2.64 -17.37
CA ASP A 82 3.37 -2.54 -16.63
C ASP A 82 3.42 -2.96 -15.14
N THR A 83 4.61 -3.08 -14.57
CA THR A 83 4.82 -3.41 -13.16
C THR A 83 5.37 -2.22 -12.40
N TYR A 84 4.62 -1.74 -11.40
CA TYR A 84 5.08 -0.71 -10.48
C TYR A 84 6.08 -1.27 -9.47
N PHE A 85 7.16 -0.52 -9.23
CA PHE A 85 8.12 -0.83 -8.17
C PHE A 85 8.03 0.23 -7.07
N ALA A 86 8.11 -0.25 -5.83
CA ALA A 86 8.09 0.60 -4.66
C ALA A 86 9.25 0.29 -3.73
N ARG A 87 9.64 1.29 -2.94
CA ARG A 87 10.60 1.18 -1.85
C ARG A 87 9.91 1.47 -0.53
N LEU A 88 9.98 0.51 0.39
CA LEU A 88 9.63 0.69 1.79
C LEU A 88 10.90 1.12 2.55
N THR A 89 10.88 2.33 3.10
CA THR A 89 11.96 2.83 3.96
C THR A 89 11.58 2.60 5.41
N LEU A 90 12.47 1.92 6.13
CA LEU A 90 12.31 1.61 7.54
C LEU A 90 13.31 2.41 8.36
N ARG A 91 12.93 2.80 9.57
CA ARG A 91 13.79 3.49 10.53
C ARG A 91 13.78 2.74 11.86
N GLN A 92 14.96 2.32 12.30
CA GLN A 92 15.17 1.77 13.63
C GLN A 92 15.26 2.92 14.65
N VAL A 93 14.56 2.76 15.76
CA VAL A 93 14.45 3.73 16.86
C VAL A 93 15.22 3.22 18.06
#